data_AF-A0A3T1B4X2-F1
#
_entry.id   AF-A0A3T1B4X2-F1
#
_cell.length_a   1.000
_cell.length_b   1.000
_cell.length_c   1.000
_cell.angle_alpha   90.00
_cell.angle_beta   90.00
_cell.angle_gamma   90.00
#
_symmetry.space_group_name_H-M   'P 1'
#
loop_
_entity.id
_entity.type
_entity.pdbx_description
1 polymer ?
#
loop_
_entity_poly.entity_id
_entity_poly.type
_entity_poly.pdbx_seq_one_letter_code
_entity_poly.pdbx_strand_id
1 'polypeptide(L)'
;MSTTDSGRGPVIVAIIAALAAIVVAVIGLPATQEWIKKRTCDENFAFTVPSSGQIINGNSGISVTGTTCRPGGDEVGWLFEFDHDDRTYYSVSERPLDGEQWGIFDRPIGDPGDDHKNYRLVIVEGGDDCNRTLIAAVDGNEGWTSFPETAVPAGCRIGPGRDIVVNRGR
;
A
#
# COMPACT_ATOMS: atom_id res chain seq x y z
N MET A 1 52.68 35.16 -46.96
CA MET A 1 54.00 35.19 -46.30
C MET A 1 53.78 34.67 -44.90
N SER A 2 54.16 33.41 -44.60
CA SER A 2 55.50 33.04 -44.10
C SER A 2 55.81 33.84 -42.83
N THR A 3 56.00 33.27 -41.64
CA THR A 3 56.71 32.03 -41.23
C THR A 3 56.37 31.79 -39.74
N THR A 4 56.21 30.56 -39.24
CA THR A 4 57.25 29.74 -38.53
C THR A 4 57.91 30.51 -37.37
N ASP A 5 58.21 29.98 -36.18
CA ASP A 5 58.41 28.62 -35.71
C ASP A 5 58.56 28.60 -34.17
N SER A 6 58.33 27.42 -33.60
CA SER A 6 58.97 26.76 -32.44
C SER A 6 59.65 27.55 -31.32
N GLY A 7 59.17 27.27 -30.11
CA GLY A 7 59.97 27.25 -28.89
C GLY A 7 59.65 26.02 -28.05
N ARG A 8 60.19 24.86 -28.43
CA ARG A 8 60.29 23.67 -27.56
C ARG A 8 61.45 23.87 -26.58
N GLY A 9 61.27 23.50 -25.32
CA GLY A 9 62.36 23.38 -24.36
C GLY A 9 61.89 22.77 -23.04
N PRO A 10 62.33 21.55 -22.67
CA PRO A 10 61.81 20.79 -21.54
C PRO A 10 62.56 21.15 -20.26
N VAL A 11 61.85 21.16 -19.12
CA VAL A 11 62.52 21.00 -17.83
C VAL A 11 61.76 19.94 -17.04
N ILE A 12 62.33 18.73 -17.13
CA ILE A 12 62.14 17.65 -16.18
C ILE A 12 62.75 18.13 -14.85
N VAL A 13 61.95 18.25 -13.80
CA VAL A 13 62.47 18.17 -12.42
C VAL A 13 61.80 16.99 -11.74
N ALA A 14 62.67 16.09 -11.32
CA ALA A 14 62.39 14.83 -10.70
C ALA A 14 62.13 14.99 -9.18
N ILE A 15 61.27 14.12 -8.67
CA ILE A 15 61.35 13.39 -7.39
C ILE A 15 61.55 14.23 -6.13
N ILE A 16 60.51 14.29 -5.27
CA ILE A 16 60.63 13.78 -3.89
C ILE A 16 59.33 13.03 -3.55
N ALA A 17 59.47 11.71 -3.36
CA ALA A 17 58.49 10.89 -2.68
C ALA A 17 58.44 11.31 -1.21
N ALA A 18 57.29 11.79 -0.75
CA ALA A 18 56.99 11.87 0.68
C ALA A 18 55.85 10.89 0.96
N LEU A 19 56.24 9.65 1.25
CA LEU A 19 55.43 8.67 1.95
C LEU A 19 55.10 9.23 3.34
N ALA A 20 53.93 9.86 3.46
CA ALA A 20 53.25 9.99 4.74
C ALA A 20 52.05 9.04 4.68
N ALA A 21 52.32 7.80 5.07
CA ALA A 21 51.29 6.84 5.42
C ALA A 21 50.48 7.42 6.58
N ILE A 22 49.38 8.10 6.28
CA ILE A 22 48.38 8.38 7.29
C ILE A 22 47.51 7.13 7.39
N VAL A 23 47.99 6.23 8.26
CA VAL A 23 47.17 5.23 8.94
C VAL A 23 46.17 6.00 9.79
N VAL A 24 45.08 6.51 9.19
CA VAL A 24 43.88 6.80 9.99
C VAL A 24 43.23 5.46 10.22
N ALA A 25 43.49 4.97 11.42
CA ALA A 25 42.81 3.84 12.02
C ALA A 25 41.34 3.83 11.64
N VAL A 26 40.92 2.68 11.14
CA VAL A 26 39.56 2.15 11.14
C VAL A 26 39.10 2.10 12.60
N ILE A 27 38.84 3.26 13.19
CA ILE A 27 38.07 3.37 14.43
C ILE A 27 36.66 3.39 13.93
N GLY A 28 35.96 2.28 14.18
CA GLY A 28 34.58 2.07 13.77
C GLY A 28 33.78 3.34 13.95
N LEU A 29 33.46 3.99 12.83
CA LEU A 29 32.13 4.52 12.70
C LEU A 29 31.27 3.29 13.05
N PRO A 30 30.55 3.27 14.19
CA PRO A 30 29.48 2.31 14.29
C PRO A 30 28.75 2.52 12.97
N ALA A 31 28.70 1.48 12.13
CA ALA A 31 27.66 1.43 11.13
C ALA A 31 26.46 1.94 11.91
N THR A 32 25.96 3.11 11.53
CA THR A 32 24.70 3.57 12.02
C THR A 32 23.77 2.51 11.46
N GLN A 33 23.66 1.41 12.20
CA GLN A 33 22.44 0.70 12.40
C GLN A 33 21.54 1.81 12.91
N GLU A 34 21.04 2.62 11.97
CA GLU A 34 19.63 2.81 11.83
C GLU A 34 19.07 1.42 12.03
N TRP A 35 18.85 1.12 13.30
CA TRP A 35 17.72 0.42 13.82
C TRP A 35 16.60 0.67 12.82
N ILE A 36 16.58 -0.13 11.76
CA ILE A 36 15.34 -0.54 11.13
C ILE A 36 14.66 -1.22 12.31
N LYS A 37 13.99 -0.43 13.15
CA LYS A 37 12.90 -0.87 13.97
C LYS A 37 11.97 -1.39 12.90
N LYS A 38 12.13 -2.68 12.59
CA LYS A 38 11.16 -3.48 11.88
C LYS A 38 9.90 -3.17 12.67
N ARG A 39 9.07 -2.26 12.15
CA ARG A 39 7.80 -1.97 12.80
C ARG A 39 7.11 -3.31 12.79
N THR A 40 7.08 -3.95 13.96
CA THR A 40 6.23 -5.09 14.21
C THR A 40 4.85 -4.48 14.19
N CYS A 41 4.25 -4.50 13.01
CA CYS A 41 2.86 -4.15 12.93
C CYS A 41 2.09 -5.38 13.36
N ASP A 42 1.16 -5.17 14.28
CA ASP A 42 0.29 -6.24 14.77
C ASP A 42 -0.68 -6.69 13.66
N GLU A 43 -0.91 -5.85 12.65
CA GLU A 43 -1.76 -6.11 11.49
C GLU A 43 -1.06 -5.68 10.18
N ASN A 44 -1.32 -6.41 9.10
CA ASN A 44 -0.79 -6.08 7.77
C ASN A 44 -1.47 -4.85 7.16
N PHE A 45 -2.78 -4.72 7.34
CA PHE A 45 -3.55 -3.55 6.91
C PHE A 45 -4.20 -2.93 8.13
N ALA A 46 -4.44 -1.62 8.09
CA ALA A 46 -5.20 -0.92 9.12
C ALA A 46 -5.98 0.25 8.51
N PHE A 47 -7.23 0.41 8.93
CA PHE A 47 -8.06 1.57 8.56
C PHE A 47 -7.68 2.80 9.38
N THR A 48 -7.44 3.91 8.69
CA THR A 48 -7.32 5.26 9.29
C THR A 48 -8.66 6.00 9.21
N VAL A 49 -9.35 5.92 8.06
CA VAL A 49 -10.67 6.51 7.81
C VAL A 49 -11.51 5.48 7.05
N PRO A 50 -12.80 5.30 7.35
CA PRO A 50 -13.59 6.01 8.36
C PRO A 50 -13.31 5.56 9.80
N SER A 51 -13.78 6.37 10.77
CA SER A 51 -13.86 5.95 12.17
C SER A 51 -14.99 4.94 12.36
N SER A 52 -14.90 4.09 13.39
CA SER A 52 -15.90 3.05 13.63
C SER A 52 -17.24 3.68 13.99
N GLY A 53 -18.32 3.22 13.36
CA GLY A 53 -19.67 3.77 13.52
C GLY A 53 -19.87 5.15 12.88
N GLN A 54 -18.93 5.62 12.05
CA GLN A 54 -19.08 6.89 11.36
C GLN A 54 -20.32 6.84 10.46
N ILE A 55 -21.17 7.87 10.59
CA ILE A 55 -22.32 8.07 9.71
C ILE A 55 -21.82 8.69 8.41
N ILE A 56 -22.22 8.11 7.30
CA ILE A 56 -21.79 8.52 5.96
C ILE A 56 -23.00 8.83 5.08
N ASN A 57 -22.80 9.67 4.07
CA ASN A 57 -23.80 9.87 3.04
C ASN A 57 -23.67 8.77 1.97
N GLY A 58 -24.56 7.78 1.99
CA GLY A 58 -24.53 6.66 1.05
C GLY A 58 -24.63 7.08 -0.42
N ASN A 59 -25.27 8.22 -0.73
CA ASN A 59 -25.35 8.73 -2.10
C ASN A 59 -24.05 9.36 -2.61
N SER A 60 -23.23 9.86 -1.70
CA SER A 60 -21.97 10.53 -2.08
C SER A 60 -20.78 9.58 -2.07
N GLY A 61 -20.89 8.42 -1.42
CA GLY A 61 -19.73 7.56 -1.15
C GLY A 61 -18.82 8.14 -0.07
N ILE A 62 -17.63 7.56 0.12
CA ILE A 62 -16.67 7.98 1.13
C ILE A 62 -15.22 7.78 0.72
N SER A 63 -14.33 8.62 1.24
CA SER A 63 -12.90 8.31 1.23
C SER A 63 -12.57 7.28 2.31
N VAL A 64 -12.00 6.16 1.89
CA VAL A 64 -11.47 5.11 2.76
C VAL A 64 -9.95 5.13 2.65
N THR A 65 -9.27 5.30 3.77
CA THR A 65 -7.80 5.37 3.79
C THR A 65 -7.25 4.53 4.92
N GLY A 66 -5.99 4.13 4.76
CA GLY A 66 -5.32 3.36 5.76
C GLY A 66 -3.84 3.21 5.51
N THR A 67 -3.24 2.35 6.31
CA THR A 67 -1.83 2.00 6.21
C THR A 67 -1.69 0.53 5.91
N THR A 68 -0.64 0.17 5.18
CA THR A 68 -0.18 -1.20 5.06
C THR A 68 1.17 -1.31 5.71
N CYS A 69 1.30 -2.23 6.64
CA CYS A 69 2.57 -2.75 7.02
C CYS A 69 2.85 -3.97 6.16
N ARG A 70 3.75 -3.82 5.19
CA ARG A 70 4.24 -4.95 4.39
C ARG A 70 5.60 -5.41 4.92
N PRO A 71 5.71 -6.12 6.06
CA PRO A 71 6.98 -6.66 6.49
C PRO A 71 7.37 -7.89 5.66
N GLY A 72 7.63 -7.69 4.36
CA GLY A 72 8.40 -8.62 3.52
C GLY A 72 7.65 -9.77 2.82
N GLY A 73 6.49 -9.55 2.19
CA GLY A 73 5.83 -10.61 1.41
C GLY A 73 4.84 -10.13 0.36
N ASP A 74 4.49 -11.05 -0.54
CA ASP A 74 3.60 -10.93 -1.72
C ASP A 74 2.11 -10.79 -1.33
N GLU A 75 1.83 -10.34 -0.11
CA GLU A 75 0.48 -10.24 0.42
C GLU A 75 -0.19 -8.95 -0.07
N VAL A 76 -1.37 -9.11 -0.64
CA VAL A 76 -2.20 -8.03 -1.15
C VAL A 76 -3.46 -7.89 -0.30
N GLY A 77 -4.06 -6.70 -0.33
CA GLY A 77 -5.34 -6.43 0.31
C GLY A 77 -6.31 -5.86 -0.72
N TRP A 78 -7.58 -6.22 -0.60
CA TRP A 78 -8.67 -5.73 -1.42
C TRP A 78 -9.75 -5.17 -0.51
N LEU A 79 -10.34 -4.03 -0.87
CA LEU A 79 -11.38 -3.42 -0.07
C LEU A 79 -12.74 -3.95 -0.51
N PHE A 80 -13.52 -4.41 0.46
CA PHE A 80 -14.89 -4.87 0.28
C PHE A 80 -15.82 -4.14 1.27
N GLU A 81 -17.07 -3.99 0.89
CA GLU A 81 -18.18 -3.70 1.79
C GLU A 81 -18.92 -5.00 2.10
N PHE A 82 -19.30 -5.20 3.35
CA PHE A 82 -20.10 -6.31 3.80
C PHE A 82 -21.49 -5.81 4.16
N ASP A 83 -22.49 -6.33 3.46
CA ASP A 83 -23.90 -6.10 3.76
C ASP A 83 -24.37 -7.12 4.80
N HIS A 84 -24.84 -6.61 5.95
CA HIS A 84 -25.30 -7.44 7.06
C HIS A 84 -26.66 -8.12 6.79
N ASP A 85 -27.47 -7.61 5.87
CA ASP A 85 -28.80 -8.12 5.58
C ASP A 85 -28.73 -9.39 4.71
N ASP A 86 -27.91 -9.36 3.65
CA ASP A 86 -27.75 -10.51 2.74
C ASP A 86 -26.50 -11.38 3.02
N ARG A 87 -25.62 -10.92 3.92
CA ARG A 87 -24.37 -11.57 4.31
C ARG A 87 -23.40 -11.76 3.13
N THR A 88 -23.26 -10.75 2.28
CA THR A 88 -22.40 -10.77 1.10
C THR A 88 -21.33 -9.69 1.18
N TYR A 89 -20.12 -10.04 0.73
CA TYR A 89 -19.05 -9.10 0.49
C TYR A 89 -19.12 -8.61 -0.95
N TYR A 90 -19.12 -7.29 -1.15
CA TYR A 90 -19.09 -6.63 -2.46
C TYR A 90 -17.79 -5.85 -2.61
N SER A 91 -17.11 -6.00 -3.75
CA SER A 91 -15.82 -5.33 -3.96
C SER A 91 -16.01 -3.83 -4.12
N VAL A 92 -15.26 -3.06 -3.35
CA VAL A 92 -15.15 -1.60 -3.49
C VAL A 92 -14.00 -1.25 -4.43
N SER A 93 -12.90 -2.01 -4.35
CA SER A 93 -11.69 -1.77 -5.12
C SER A 93 -11.60 -2.66 -6.36
N GLU A 94 -11.35 -2.06 -7.53
CA GLU A 94 -11.10 -2.78 -8.79
C GLU A 94 -9.68 -3.40 -8.86
N ARG A 95 -8.81 -3.02 -7.93
CA ARG A 95 -7.39 -3.41 -7.89
C ARG A 95 -6.94 -3.56 -6.43
N PRO A 96 -5.87 -4.33 -6.15
CA PRO A 96 -5.36 -4.45 -4.80
C PRO A 96 -4.84 -3.10 -4.27
N LEU A 97 -4.95 -2.92 -2.96
CA LEU A 97 -4.40 -1.79 -2.22
C LEU A 97 -2.88 -1.75 -2.37
N ASP A 98 -2.34 -0.58 -2.71
CA ASP A 98 -0.92 -0.35 -2.95
C ASP A 98 -0.31 0.67 -1.96
N GLY A 99 1.00 0.53 -1.73
CA GLY A 99 1.77 1.45 -0.88
C GLY A 99 1.73 1.19 0.63
N GLU A 100 2.58 1.92 1.35
CA GLU A 100 2.59 1.98 2.83
C GLU A 100 1.36 2.73 3.38
N GLN A 101 0.83 3.64 2.56
CA GLN A 101 -0.45 4.31 2.76
C GLN A 101 -1.29 4.03 1.52
N TRP A 102 -2.55 3.69 1.74
CA TRP A 102 -3.51 3.42 0.68
C TRP A 102 -4.74 4.31 0.85
N GLY A 103 -5.41 4.58 -0.25
CA GLY A 103 -6.61 5.41 -0.27
C GLY A 103 -7.47 5.12 -1.49
N ILE A 104 -8.75 4.94 -1.24
CA ILE A 104 -9.77 4.71 -2.27
C ILE A 104 -10.95 5.64 -1.98
N PHE A 105 -11.58 6.15 -3.03
CA PHE A 105 -12.90 6.74 -2.91
C PHE A 105 -13.93 5.66 -3.25
N ASP A 106 -14.63 5.20 -2.22
CA ASP A 106 -15.74 4.27 -2.38
C ASP A 106 -16.91 5.02 -3.02
N ARG A 107 -17.48 4.42 -4.07
CA ARG A 107 -18.64 4.94 -4.80
C ARG A 107 -19.89 4.78 -3.90
N PRO A 108 -21.10 5.18 -4.31
CA PRO A 108 -22.26 5.15 -3.41
C PRO A 108 -22.41 3.80 -2.68
N ILE A 109 -22.47 3.83 -1.35
CA ILE A 109 -22.50 2.64 -0.49
C ILE A 109 -23.95 2.27 -0.16
N GLY A 110 -24.28 0.99 -0.32
CA GLY A 110 -25.61 0.43 -0.12
C GLY A 110 -26.58 0.72 -1.28
N ASP A 111 -27.84 0.36 -1.06
CA ASP A 111 -28.94 0.44 -2.01
C ASP A 111 -29.90 1.62 -1.75
N PRO A 112 -30.70 2.02 -2.76
CA PRO A 112 -31.81 2.95 -2.55
C PRO A 112 -32.78 2.45 -1.47
N GLY A 113 -32.94 3.26 -0.41
CA GLY A 113 -33.78 2.92 0.74
C GLY A 113 -33.00 2.55 2.00
N ASP A 114 -31.67 2.39 1.88
CA ASP A 114 -30.81 2.16 3.02
C ASP A 114 -30.61 3.44 3.82
N ASP A 115 -31.44 3.60 4.86
CA ASP A 115 -31.35 4.71 5.79
C ASP A 115 -31.08 4.17 7.20
N HIS A 116 -30.01 4.68 7.82
CA HIS A 116 -29.48 4.22 9.10
C HIS A 116 -29.09 2.73 9.12
N LYS A 117 -28.65 2.19 7.98
CA LYS A 117 -28.18 0.80 7.87
C LYS A 117 -26.69 0.67 8.20
N ASN A 118 -26.33 -0.45 8.83
CA ASN A 118 -24.94 -0.77 9.14
C ASN A 118 -24.31 -1.53 7.97
N TYR A 119 -23.13 -1.08 7.56
CA TYR A 119 -22.24 -1.80 6.66
C TYR A 119 -20.89 -1.99 7.34
N ARG A 120 -20.13 -2.99 6.91
CA ARG A 120 -18.74 -3.16 7.36
C ARG A 120 -17.80 -3.12 6.18
N LEU A 121 -16.89 -2.15 6.18
CA LEU A 121 -15.74 -2.18 5.27
C LEU A 121 -14.76 -3.23 5.79
N VAL A 122 -14.26 -4.11 4.93
CA VAL A 122 -13.25 -5.11 5.29
C VAL A 122 -12.11 -5.10 4.29
N ILE A 123 -10.91 -5.45 4.76
CA ILE A 123 -9.81 -5.82 3.88
C ILE A 123 -9.82 -7.34 3.71
N VAL A 124 -9.99 -7.81 2.49
CA VAL A 124 -9.76 -9.20 2.11
C VAL A 124 -8.32 -9.32 1.66
N GLU A 125 -7.53 -10.10 2.37
CA GLU A 125 -6.10 -10.20 2.15
C GLU A 125 -5.64 -11.63 1.91
N GLY A 126 -4.49 -11.78 1.25
CA GLY A 126 -3.86 -13.06 0.99
C GLY A 126 -2.69 -12.95 0.02
N GLY A 127 -2.01 -14.07 -0.22
CA GLY A 127 -0.92 -14.15 -1.19
C GLY A 127 -1.40 -14.27 -2.65
N ASP A 128 -0.50 -14.70 -3.52
CA ASP A 128 -0.72 -14.79 -4.98
C ASP A 128 -1.99 -15.55 -5.39
N ASP A 129 -2.32 -16.65 -4.69
CA ASP A 129 -3.51 -17.45 -5.00
C ASP A 129 -4.82 -16.69 -4.74
N CYS A 130 -4.88 -15.93 -3.63
CA CYS A 130 -6.00 -15.05 -3.34
C CYS A 130 -6.09 -13.94 -4.38
N ASN A 131 -4.96 -13.26 -4.64
CA ASN A 131 -4.91 -12.15 -5.58
C ASN A 131 -5.37 -12.56 -6.98
N ARG A 132 -4.87 -13.70 -7.49
CA ARG A 132 -5.26 -14.22 -8.80
C ARG A 132 -6.75 -14.57 -8.85
N THR A 133 -7.29 -15.16 -7.78
CA THR A 133 -8.72 -15.47 -7.69
C THR A 133 -9.57 -14.20 -7.75
N LEU A 134 -9.20 -13.17 -6.99
CA LEU A 134 -9.94 -11.90 -6.96
C LEU A 134 -9.83 -11.13 -8.28
N ILE A 135 -8.64 -11.06 -8.90
CA ILE A 135 -8.46 -10.46 -10.24
C ILE A 135 -9.36 -11.17 -11.26
N ALA A 136 -9.31 -12.50 -11.33
CA ALA A 136 -10.11 -13.26 -12.28
C ALA A 136 -11.63 -13.04 -12.05
N ALA A 137 -12.05 -12.92 -10.80
CA ALA A 137 -13.45 -12.68 -10.46
C ALA A 137 -13.89 -11.25 -10.84
N VAL A 138 -13.03 -10.24 -10.69
CA VAL A 138 -13.30 -8.85 -11.10
C VAL A 138 -13.33 -8.70 -12.62
N ASP A 139 -12.35 -9.27 -13.31
CA ASP A 139 -12.25 -9.23 -14.77
C ASP A 139 -13.45 -9.94 -15.44
N GLY A 140 -13.96 -11.01 -14.82
CA GLY A 140 -15.11 -11.76 -15.30
C GLY A 140 -16.47 -11.07 -15.09
N ASN A 141 -16.52 -10.02 -14.28
CA ASN A 141 -17.75 -9.37 -13.83
C ASN A 141 -17.71 -7.85 -14.07
N GLU A 142 -17.14 -7.41 -15.18
CA GLU A 142 -17.13 -5.99 -15.60
C GLU A 142 -16.55 -5.02 -14.55
N GLY A 143 -15.58 -5.47 -13.76
CA GLY A 143 -14.87 -4.60 -12.81
C GLY A 143 -15.38 -4.64 -11.37
N TRP A 144 -16.27 -5.57 -11.01
CA TRP A 144 -16.65 -5.82 -9.61
C TRP A 144 -16.68 -7.31 -9.30
N THR A 145 -16.69 -7.70 -8.03
CA THR A 145 -16.91 -9.08 -7.62
C THR A 145 -17.65 -9.13 -6.29
N SER A 146 -18.31 -10.25 -6.01
CA SER A 146 -18.95 -10.49 -4.72
C SER A 146 -18.84 -11.95 -4.32
N PHE A 147 -18.91 -12.22 -3.02
CA PHE A 147 -19.00 -13.57 -2.50
C PHE A 147 -19.74 -13.60 -1.15
N PRO A 148 -20.52 -14.66 -0.86
CA PRO A 148 -21.22 -14.76 0.42
C PRO A 148 -20.23 -15.01 1.56
N GLU A 149 -20.61 -14.65 2.78
CA GLU A 149 -19.75 -14.77 3.98
C GLU A 149 -19.21 -16.18 4.21
N THR A 150 -19.97 -17.18 3.80
CA THR A 150 -19.64 -18.60 3.94
C THR A 150 -18.73 -19.14 2.84
N ALA A 151 -18.41 -18.34 1.81
CA ALA A 151 -17.61 -18.75 0.66
C ALA A 151 -16.49 -17.75 0.36
N VAL A 152 -15.72 -17.40 1.39
CA VAL A 152 -14.48 -16.62 1.22
C VAL A 152 -13.57 -17.34 0.20
N PRO A 153 -13.07 -16.64 -0.84
CA PRO A 153 -12.28 -17.27 -1.88
C PRO A 153 -11.04 -17.99 -1.34
N ALA A 154 -10.67 -19.10 -1.98
CA ALA A 154 -9.56 -19.92 -1.54
C ALA A 154 -8.25 -19.11 -1.50
N GLY A 155 -7.48 -19.27 -0.43
CA GLY A 155 -6.23 -18.53 -0.20
C GLY A 155 -6.43 -17.12 0.36
N CYS A 156 -7.66 -16.61 0.42
CA CYS A 156 -7.98 -15.34 1.04
C CYS A 156 -8.35 -15.50 2.52
N ARG A 157 -8.17 -14.43 3.29
CA ARG A 157 -8.71 -14.28 4.65
C ARG A 157 -9.37 -12.92 4.79
N ILE A 158 -10.38 -12.85 5.67
CA ILE A 158 -10.96 -11.59 6.09
C ILE A 158 -10.01 -10.97 7.13
N GLY A 159 -9.43 -9.84 6.78
CA GLY A 159 -8.56 -9.04 7.63
C GLY A 159 -9.36 -8.07 8.50
N PRO A 160 -8.79 -6.89 8.84
CA PRO A 160 -9.47 -5.92 9.69
C PRO A 160 -10.76 -5.42 9.03
N GLY A 161 -11.70 -5.00 9.88
CA GLY A 161 -12.98 -4.43 9.48
C GLY A 161 -13.28 -3.10 10.17
N ARG A 162 -14.13 -2.30 9.54
CA ARG A 162 -14.58 -1.01 10.05
C ARG A 162 -16.09 -0.87 9.79
N ASP A 163 -16.86 -0.84 10.88
CA ASP A 163 -18.30 -0.61 10.81
C ASP A 163 -18.58 0.86 10.48
N ILE A 164 -19.57 1.09 9.61
CA ILE A 164 -20.08 2.40 9.21
C ILE A 164 -21.60 2.38 9.20
N VAL A 165 -22.21 3.56 9.28
CA VAL A 165 -23.67 3.72 9.19
C VAL A 165 -24.01 4.53 7.95
N VAL A 166 -24.75 3.93 7.02
CA VAL A 166 -25.23 4.61 5.81
C VAL A 166 -26.47 5.43 6.14
N ASN A 167 -26.43 6.72 5.79
CA ASN A 167 -27.58 7.62 5.76
C ASN A 167 -27.72 8.15 4.33
N ARG A 168 -28.77 7.75 3.61
CA ARG A 168 -29.00 8.26 2.26
C ARG A 168 -29.82 9.54 2.22
N GLY A 169 -30.45 9.93 3.33
CA GLY A 169 -31.48 10.96 3.32
C GLY A 169 -32.68 10.53 2.46
N ARG A 170 -33.88 10.97 2.83
CA ARG A 170 -35.05 10.81 1.96
C ARG A 170 -35.09 11.89 0.89
#